data_AF-A0A561TK36-F1
#
_entry.id   AF-A0A561TK36-F1
#
_cell.length_a   1.000
_cell.length_b   1.000
_cell.length_c   1.000
_cell.angle_alpha   90.00
_cell.angle_beta   90.00
_cell.angle_gamma   90.00
#
_symmetry.space_group_name_H-M   'P 1'
#
loop_
_entity.id
_entity.type
_entity.pdbx_description
1 polymer ?
#
loop_
_entity_poly.entity_id
_entity_poly.type
_entity_poly.pdbx_seq_one_letter_code
_entity_poly.pdbx_strand_id
1 'polypeptide(L)'
;MTAMDPLVPALAGLVVDVVWFLDSCEDDEVDPDAAVKMMESVGWTLLRLPPDQRDRFLRVLADLAEAEPDPARREFLESFPFACGLVEEEEA
;
A
#
# COMPACT_ATOMS: atom_id res chain seq x y z
N MET A 1 -24.60 0.22 -6.30
CA MET A 1 -23.33 0.15 -5.56
C MET A 1 -23.61 0.67 -4.16
N THR A 2 -23.51 -0.19 -3.12
CA THR A 2 -23.49 0.29 -1.73
C THR A 2 -22.31 1.24 -1.57
N ALA A 3 -22.51 2.39 -0.94
CA ALA A 3 -21.42 3.30 -0.62
C ALA A 3 -20.31 2.51 0.10
N MET A 4 -19.06 2.68 -0.34
CA MET A 4 -17.90 2.06 0.29
C MET A 4 -17.88 2.47 1.76
N ASP A 5 -17.71 1.50 2.66
CA ASP A 5 -17.49 1.80 4.08
C ASP A 5 -16.27 2.74 4.18
N PRO A 6 -16.42 3.95 4.79
CA PRO A 6 -15.34 4.92 4.87
C PRO A 6 -14.13 4.42 5.67
N LEU A 7 -14.29 3.37 6.48
CA LEU A 7 -13.17 2.73 7.17
C LEU A 7 -12.18 2.08 6.20
N VAL A 8 -12.65 1.58 5.05
CA VAL A 8 -11.80 0.87 4.08
C VAL A 8 -10.70 1.76 3.49
N PRO A 9 -11.00 2.93 2.86
CA PRO A 9 -9.95 3.82 2.38
C PRO A 9 -9.07 4.38 3.50
N ALA A 10 -9.62 4.61 4.69
CA ALA A 10 -8.84 5.06 5.84
C ALA A 10 -7.80 4.02 6.28
N LEU A 11 -8.18 2.74 6.39
CA LEU A 11 -7.26 1.66 6.74
C LEU A 11 -6.27 1.35 5.62
N ALA A 12 -6.71 1.42 4.35
CA ALA A 12 -5.81 1.24 3.21
C ALA A 12 -4.73 2.33 3.19
N GLY A 13 -5.12 3.60 3.35
CA GLY A 13 -4.17 4.70 3.47
C GLY A 13 -3.22 4.54 4.64
N LEU A 14 -3.71 4.14 5.81
CA LEU A 14 -2.87 3.89 6.98
C LEU A 14 -1.83 2.78 6.74
N VAL A 15 -2.20 1.69 6.06
CA VAL A 15 -1.26 0.62 5.71
C VAL A 15 -0.17 1.15 4.79
N VAL A 16 -0.53 1.95 3.78
CA VAL A 16 0.43 2.59 2.87
C VAL A 16 1.36 3.51 3.64
N ASP A 17 0.82 4.37 4.52
CA ASP A 17 1.63 5.31 5.31
C ASP A 17 2.61 4.60 6.25
N VAL A 18 2.20 3.46 6.84
CA VAL A 18 3.09 2.64 7.67
C VAL A 18 4.22 2.03 6.84
N VAL A 19 3.93 1.48 5.66
CA VAL A 19 4.98 0.91 4.79
C VAL A 19 5.90 2.02 4.27
N TRP A 20 5.34 3.17 3.90
CA TRP A 20 6.15 4.33 3.47
C TRP A 20 7.08 4.80 4.58
N PHE A 21 6.60 4.89 5.81
CA PHE A 21 7.45 5.20 6.95
C PHE A 21 8.60 4.19 7.09
N LEU A 22 8.32 2.89 7.01
CA LEU A 22 9.35 1.85 7.13
C LEU A 22 10.34 1.82 5.96
N ASP A 23 9.92 2.24 4.77
CA ASP A 23 10.75 2.33 3.58
C ASP A 23 11.65 3.58 3.57
N SER A 24 11.21 4.66 4.21
CA SER A 24 11.89 5.96 4.18
C SER A 24 12.57 6.39 5.47
N CYS A 25 12.34 5.67 6.59
CA CYS A 25 12.99 5.96 7.86
C CYS A 25 14.49 5.66 7.82
N GLU A 26 15.26 6.37 8.64
CA GLU A 26 16.71 6.11 8.76
C GLU A 26 16.97 4.81 9.54
N ASP A 27 18.09 4.13 9.24
CA ASP A 27 18.46 2.83 9.83
C ASP A 27 18.61 2.86 11.37
N ASP A 28 18.74 4.05 11.97
CA ASP A 28 18.82 4.24 13.42
C ASP A 28 17.46 4.50 14.10
N GLU A 29 16.40 4.76 13.32
CA GLU A 29 15.02 4.90 13.81
C GLU A 29 14.34 3.54 13.99
N VAL A 30 14.52 2.66 13.00
CA VAL A 30 13.99 1.29 13.00
C VAL A 30 15.08 0.34 12.53
N ASP A 31 15.27 -0.76 13.26
CA ASP A 31 16.16 -1.84 12.83
C ASP A 31 15.81 -2.29 11.39
N PRO A 32 16.74 -2.22 10.43
CA PRO A 32 16.43 -2.46 9.02
C PRO A 32 15.84 -3.84 8.76
N ASP A 33 16.34 -4.87 9.46
CA ASP A 33 15.81 -6.23 9.34
C ASP A 33 14.36 -6.32 9.85
N ALA A 34 14.04 -5.61 10.94
CA ALA A 34 12.67 -5.51 11.45
C ALA A 34 11.74 -4.75 10.50
N ALA A 35 12.21 -3.66 9.88
CA ALA A 35 11.45 -2.89 8.89
C ALA A 35 11.10 -3.76 7.68
N VAL A 36 12.10 -4.39 7.06
CA VAL A 36 11.92 -5.32 5.93
C VAL A 36 10.94 -6.43 6.27
N LYS A 37 11.12 -7.08 7.43
CA LYS A 37 10.24 -8.17 7.87
C LYS A 37 8.78 -7.74 8.04
N MET A 38 8.54 -6.51 8.51
CA MET A 38 7.19 -5.97 8.62
C MET A 38 6.59 -5.70 7.24
N MET A 39 7.35 -5.10 6.32
CA MET A 39 6.90 -4.85 4.95
C MET A 39 6.57 -6.16 4.20
N GLU A 40 7.41 -7.19 4.35
CA GLU A 40 7.14 -8.53 3.83
C GLU A 40 5.85 -9.14 4.42
N SER A 41 5.62 -8.95 5.73
CA SER A 41 4.40 -9.41 6.40
C SER A 41 3.15 -8.71 5.87
N VAL A 42 3.25 -7.42 5.52
CA VAL A 42 2.15 -6.66 4.89
C VAL A 42 1.86 -7.23 3.51
N GLY A 43 2.86 -7.31 2.63
CA GLY A 43 2.70 -7.86 1.28
C GLY A 43 2.13 -9.27 1.29
N TRP A 44 2.67 -10.15 2.14
CA TRP A 44 2.18 -11.53 2.31
C TRP A 44 0.71 -11.59 2.76
N THR A 45 0.30 -10.68 3.65
CA THR A 45 -1.09 -10.61 4.11
C THR A 45 -2.03 -10.16 2.99
N LEU A 46 -1.64 -9.12 2.25
CA LEU A 46 -2.44 -8.57 1.14
C LEU A 46 -2.59 -9.57 -0.01
N LEU A 47 -1.54 -10.35 -0.32
CA LEU A 47 -1.57 -11.41 -1.33
C LEU A 47 -2.59 -12.52 -1.03
N ARG A 48 -2.92 -12.74 0.25
CA ARG A 48 -3.84 -13.79 0.70
C ARG A 48 -5.30 -13.33 0.78
N LEU A 49 -5.57 -12.06 0.48
CA LEU A 49 -6.94 -11.60 0.32
C LEU A 49 -7.65 -12.40 -0.78
N PRO A 50 -8.96 -12.70 -0.62
CA PRO A 50 -9.77 -13.20 -1.72
C PRO A 50 -9.65 -12.30 -2.96
N PRO A 51 -9.66 -12.85 -4.19
CA PRO A 51 -9.44 -12.06 -5.40
C PRO A 51 -10.33 -10.82 -5.51
N ASP A 52 -11.61 -10.92 -5.15
CA ASP A 52 -12.56 -9.81 -5.15
C ASP A 52 -12.21 -8.72 -4.12
N GLN A 53 -11.64 -9.09 -2.98
CA GLN A 53 -11.18 -8.14 -1.97
C GLN A 53 -9.85 -7.49 -2.37
N ARG A 54 -8.96 -8.24 -3.03
CA ARG A 54 -7.72 -7.69 -3.58
C ARG A 54 -8.02 -6.68 -4.70
N ASP A 55 -8.92 -7.01 -5.62
CA ASP A 55 -9.36 -6.09 -6.68
C ASP A 55 -10.00 -4.83 -6.08
N ARG A 56 -10.78 -4.99 -5.00
CA ARG A 56 -11.35 -3.85 -4.27
C ARG A 56 -10.27 -3.00 -3.63
N PHE A 57 -9.25 -3.60 -3.02
CA PHE A 57 -8.13 -2.89 -2.41
C PHE A 57 -7.34 -2.10 -3.46
N LEU A 58 -7.05 -2.68 -4.62
CA LEU A 58 -6.39 -2.00 -5.73
C LEU A 58 -7.17 -0.76 -6.21
N ARG A 59 -8.49 -0.86 -6.33
CA ARG A 59 -9.33 0.30 -6.66
C ARG A 59 -9.26 1.40 -5.61
N VAL A 60 -9.26 1.02 -4.33
CA VAL A 60 -9.12 1.99 -3.22
C VAL A 60 -7.76 2.70 -3.28
N LEU A 61 -6.68 1.99 -3.60
CA LEU A 61 -5.37 2.62 -3.78
C LEU A 61 -5.35 3.59 -4.96
N ALA A 62 -5.95 3.22 -6.10
CA ALA A 62 -6.07 4.11 -7.25
C ALA A 62 -6.90 5.38 -6.91
N ASP A 63 -8.03 5.23 -6.23
CA ASP A 63 -8.87 6.35 -5.78
C ASP A 63 -8.08 7.27 -4.82
N LEU A 64 -7.27 6.69 -3.92
CA LEU A 64 -6.41 7.45 -3.01
C LEU A 64 -5.32 8.21 -3.76
N ALA A 65 -4.66 7.59 -4.75
CA ALA A 65 -3.64 8.23 -5.58
C ALA A 65 -4.21 9.40 -6.39
N GLU A 66 -5.39 9.21 -7.01
CA GLU A 66 -6.06 10.26 -7.79
C GLU A 66 -6.42 11.48 -6.92
N ALA A 67 -6.85 11.23 -5.67
CA ALA A 67 -7.23 12.29 -4.73
C ALA A 67 -6.02 12.93 -4.00
N GLU A 68 -4.83 12.33 -4.05
CA GLU A 68 -3.68 12.74 -3.26
C GLU A 68 -3.07 14.05 -3.78
N PRO A 69 -2.98 15.14 -2.99
CA PRO A 69 -2.32 16.38 -3.41
C PRO A 69 -0.78 16.31 -3.43
N ASP A 70 -0.15 15.54 -2.54
CA ASP A 70 1.31 15.42 -2.45
C ASP A 70 1.87 14.49 -3.53
N PRO A 71 2.71 15.01 -4.47
CA PRO A 71 3.28 14.19 -5.54
C PRO A 71 4.08 12.98 -5.03
N ALA A 72 4.82 13.11 -3.93
CA ALA A 72 5.65 12.03 -3.40
C ALA A 72 4.78 10.90 -2.84
N ARG A 73 3.74 11.26 -2.08
CA ARG A 73 2.76 10.28 -1.57
C ARG A 73 1.97 9.63 -2.70
N ARG A 74 1.63 10.38 -3.75
CA ARG A 74 0.95 9.86 -4.93
C ARG A 74 1.78 8.79 -5.63
N GLU A 75 3.06 9.08 -5.90
CA GLU A 75 3.98 8.13 -6.52
C GLU A 75 4.14 6.86 -5.67
N PHE A 76 4.20 7.01 -4.35
CA PHE A 76 4.25 5.87 -3.44
C PHE A 76 2.95 5.05 -3.49
N LEU A 77 1.77 5.68 -3.49
CA LEU A 77 0.48 5.00 -3.65
C LEU A 77 0.38 4.22 -4.97
N GLU A 78 0.91 4.78 -6.07
CA GLU A 78 0.91 4.17 -7.39
C GLU A 78 1.86 2.95 -7.48
N SER A 79 3.02 3.03 -6.84
CA SER A 79 4.02 1.95 -6.82
C SER A 79 3.75 0.88 -5.75
N PHE A 80 2.98 1.20 -4.71
CA PHE A 80 2.68 0.30 -3.59
C PHE A 80 2.13 -1.09 -4.01
N PRO A 81 1.17 -1.21 -4.96
CA PRO A 81 0.70 -2.51 -5.44
C PRO A 81 1.83 -3.41 -5.96
N PHE A 82 2.78 -2.83 -6.71
CA PHE A 82 3.91 -3.56 -7.26
C PHE A 82 4.90 -3.95 -6.15
N ALA A 83 5.24 -3.01 -5.25
CA ALA A 83 6.12 -3.28 -4.11
C ALA A 83 5.59 -4.41 -3.20
N CYS A 84 4.26 -4.53 -3.08
CA CYS A 84 3.60 -5.62 -2.34
C CYS A 84 3.37 -6.90 -3.16
N GLY A 85 3.79 -6.94 -4.44
CA GLY A 85 3.60 -8.07 -5.34
C GLY A 85 2.14 -8.32 -5.78
N LEU A 86 1.26 -7.34 -5.63
CA LEU A 86 -0.17 -7.47 -5.97
C LEU A 86 -0.44 -7.34 -7.47
N VAL A 87 0.47 -6.70 -8.21
CA VAL A 87 0.45 -6.55 -9.66
C VAL A 87 1.86 -6.81 -10.20
N GLU A 88 1.94 -7.19 -11.47
CA GLU A 88 3.21 -7.26 -12.19
C GLU A 88 3.63 -5.85 -12.62
N GLU A 89 4.94 -5.63 -12.82
CA GLU A 89 5.45 -4.39 -13.42
C GLU A 89 4.89 -4.31 -14.85
N GLU A 90 4.16 -3.25 -15.20
CA GLU A 90 3.87 -2.99 -16.60
C GLU A 90 5.22 -2.66 -17.29
N GLU A 91 5.68 -3.56 -18.16
CA GLU A 91 6.83 -3.29 -19.04
C GLU A 91 6.55 -2.00 -19.82
N ALA A 92 7.23 -0.91 -19.44
CA ALA A 92 7.12 0.42 -20.05
C ALA A 92 7.76 0.51 -21.44
#